data_AF-A0A428RSM2-F1
#
_entry.id   AF-A0A428RSM2-F1
#
_cell.length_a   1.000
_cell.length_b   1.000
_cell.length_c   1.000
_cell.angle_alpha   90.00
_cell.angle_beta   90.00
_cell.angle_gamma   90.00
#
_symmetry.space_group_name_H-M   'P 1'
#
loop_
_entity.id
_entity.type
_entity.pdbx_description
1 polymer ?
#
loop_
_entity_poly.entity_id
_entity_poly.type
_entity_poly.pdbx_seq_one_letter_code
_entity_poly.pdbx_strand_id
1 'polypeptide(L)'
;LLSYQSIALSYVPRPDGIVLRKSPNVLIAERSYAAVPMINGVQVDEGTLFTLFQSNLTTTTNLKPFMRELPFQNIKDSILDNLIATYGTGLGAVTDGYPFRTGLLDEIFPDFKRRATLFGDIIFTLSRSENYQVIANSHGEFNF
;
A
#
# COMPACT_ATOMS: atom_id res chain seq x y z
N LEU A 1 0.67 -4.65 14.94
CA LEU A 1 0.77 -5.17 13.55
C LEU A 1 -0.50 -5.94 13.21
N LEU A 2 -0.75 -7.09 13.84
CA LEU A 2 -2.03 -7.82 13.75
C LEU A 2 -3.05 -7.23 14.74
N SER A 3 -3.50 -6.01 14.47
CA SER A 3 -4.39 -5.23 15.34
C SER A 3 -5.21 -4.24 14.51
N TYR A 4 -6.14 -3.54 15.16
CA TYR A 4 -6.98 -2.52 14.54
C TYR A 4 -6.17 -1.45 13.78
N GLN A 5 -4.98 -1.10 14.26
CA GLN A 5 -4.09 -0.12 13.63
C GLN A 5 -3.55 -0.58 12.27
N SER A 6 -3.64 -1.88 11.93
CA SER A 6 -3.19 -2.42 10.64
C SER A 6 -1.74 -2.01 10.32
N ILE A 7 -1.55 -1.41 9.15
CA ILE A 7 -0.33 -0.85 8.58
C ILE A 7 0.14 0.47 9.23
N ALA A 8 -0.65 1.08 10.12
CA ALA A 8 -0.26 2.27 10.86
C ALA A 8 0.62 1.89 12.07
N LEU A 9 1.86 1.52 11.77
CA LEU A 9 2.80 0.97 12.74
C LEU A 9 3.37 2.05 13.68
N SER A 10 3.38 1.74 14.98
CA SER A 10 3.98 2.62 16.00
C SER A 10 5.51 2.72 15.86
N TYR A 11 6.16 1.67 15.39
CA TYR A 11 7.61 1.57 15.26
C TYR A 11 7.99 1.20 13.82
N VAL A 12 8.57 2.15 13.10
CA VAL A 12 9.11 2.01 11.75
C VAL A 12 10.35 2.89 11.61
N PRO A 13 11.29 2.57 10.70
CA PRO A 13 12.37 3.50 10.35
C PRO A 13 11.81 4.86 9.95
N ARG A 14 12.30 5.93 10.59
CA ARG A 14 11.95 7.33 10.26
C ARG A 14 13.22 8.11 9.96
N PRO A 15 13.16 9.11 9.06
CA PRO A 15 14.34 9.92 8.76
C PRO A 15 14.87 10.62 10.02
N ASP A 16 16.15 10.44 10.29
CA ASP A 16 16.86 10.98 11.47
C ASP A 16 17.98 11.96 11.09
N GLY A 17 18.24 12.13 9.79
CA GLY A 17 19.30 13.00 9.27
C GLY A 17 20.70 12.39 9.30
N ILE A 18 20.87 11.20 9.89
CA ILE A 18 22.18 10.53 10.07
C ILE A 18 22.18 9.16 9.39
N VAL A 19 21.40 8.22 9.91
CA VAL A 19 21.29 6.84 9.39
C VAL A 19 20.34 6.83 8.20
N LEU A 20 19.12 7.34 8.38
CA LEU A 20 18.15 7.55 7.32
C LEU A 20 18.03 9.06 7.08
N ARG A 21 18.87 9.58 6.18
CA ARG A 21 19.06 11.03 6.03
C ARG A 21 17.81 11.77 5.53
N LYS A 22 17.01 11.12 4.68
CA LYS A 22 15.77 11.64 4.08
C LYS A 22 14.76 10.51 3.96
N SER A 23 13.54 10.81 3.52
CA SER A 23 12.56 9.76 3.24
C SER A 23 13.08 8.80 2.15
N PRO A 24 12.73 7.51 2.20
CA PRO A 24 13.20 6.52 1.23
C PRO A 24 12.94 6.92 -0.24
N ASN A 25 11.76 7.45 -0.56
CA ASN A 25 11.42 7.86 -1.93
C ASN A 25 12.35 8.98 -2.44
N VAL A 26 12.75 9.90 -1.57
CA VAL A 26 13.71 10.97 -1.94
C VAL A 26 15.11 10.39 -2.13
N LEU A 27 15.55 9.49 -1.24
CA LEU A 27 16.86 8.85 -1.38
C LEU A 27 16.97 8.02 -2.66
N ILE A 28 15.90 7.31 -3.05
CA ILE A 28 15.85 6.54 -4.29
C ILE A 28 15.93 7.48 -5.50
N ALA A 29 15.14 8.56 -5.51
CA ALA A 29 15.17 9.56 -6.59
C ALA A 29 16.53 10.27 -6.72
N GLU A 30 17.20 10.54 -5.60
CA GLU A 30 18.55 11.15 -5.56
C GLU A 30 19.69 10.14 -5.79
N ARG A 31 19.38 8.85 -6.01
CA ARG A 31 20.37 7.76 -6.13
C ARG A 31 21.28 7.61 -4.92
N SER A 32 20.78 7.99 -3.74
CA SER A 32 21.50 7.92 -2.48
C SER A 32 21.29 6.57 -1.79
N TYR A 33 21.67 5.50 -2.48
CA TYR A 33 21.61 4.12 -2.00
C TYR A 33 22.71 3.30 -2.67
N ALA A 34 23.02 2.13 -2.12
CA ALA A 34 23.95 1.19 -2.77
C ALA A 34 23.23 0.48 -3.93
N ALA A 35 23.59 0.83 -5.17
CA ALA A 35 23.03 0.21 -6.37
C ALA A 35 23.71 -1.14 -6.63
N VAL A 36 23.12 -2.21 -6.08
CA VAL A 36 23.55 -3.60 -6.29
C VAL A 36 22.46 -4.39 -7.01
N PRO A 37 22.80 -5.46 -7.76
CA PRO A 37 21.80 -6.37 -8.33
C PRO A 37 20.86 -6.89 -7.24
N MET A 38 19.55 -6.77 -7.46
CA MET A 38 18.54 -7.15 -6.48
C MET A 38 17.32 -7.81 -7.13
N ILE A 39 16.73 -8.76 -6.41
CA ILE A 39 15.41 -9.34 -6.72
C ILE A 39 14.46 -8.89 -5.62
N ASN A 40 13.34 -8.29 -5.98
CA ASN A 40 12.29 -7.86 -5.07
C ASN A 40 10.93 -8.28 -5.66
N GLY A 41 10.21 -9.11 -4.91
CA GLY A 41 8.91 -9.67 -5.26
C GLY A 41 7.88 -9.37 -4.18
N VAL A 42 6.61 -9.63 -4.50
CA VAL A 42 5.48 -9.51 -3.58
C VAL A 42 4.60 -10.76 -3.71
N GLN A 43 3.92 -11.13 -2.63
CA GLN A 43 2.81 -12.07 -2.73
C GLN A 43 1.65 -11.41 -3.48
N VAL A 44 0.79 -12.24 -4.06
CA VAL A 44 -0.35 -11.76 -4.86
C VAL A 44 -1.35 -10.95 -4.01
N ASP A 45 -1.52 -11.33 -2.74
CA ASP A 45 -2.59 -10.83 -1.87
C ASP A 45 -2.06 -10.29 -0.51
N GLU A 46 -0.97 -9.50 -0.53
CA GLU A 46 -0.25 -9.02 0.67
C GLU A 46 -1.12 -8.30 1.72
N GLY A 47 -2.16 -7.59 1.27
CA GLY A 47 -3.00 -6.79 2.16
C GLY A 47 -4.00 -7.59 3.01
N THR A 48 -4.26 -8.86 2.65
CA THR A 48 -5.31 -9.67 3.28
C THR A 48 -5.13 -9.84 4.79
N LEU A 49 -3.91 -10.19 5.23
CA LEU A 49 -3.61 -10.40 6.65
C LEU A 49 -3.79 -9.12 7.48
N PHE A 50 -3.42 -7.97 6.91
CA PHE A 50 -3.41 -6.69 7.63
C PHE A 50 -4.80 -6.05 7.75
N THR A 51 -5.78 -6.50 6.97
CA THR A 51 -7.15 -5.97 6.95
C THR A 51 -8.18 -6.83 7.70
N LEU A 52 -7.76 -7.99 8.23
CA LEU A 52 -8.62 -8.89 9.01
C LEU A 52 -9.12 -8.28 10.33
N PHE A 53 -8.41 -7.29 10.88
CA PHE A 53 -8.64 -6.78 12.23
C PHE A 53 -9.48 -5.48 12.26
N GLN A 54 -10.09 -5.12 11.13
CA GLN A 54 -10.92 -3.92 10.96
C GLN A 54 -12.31 -4.30 10.45
N SER A 55 -12.98 -5.24 11.13
CA SER A 55 -14.28 -5.78 10.72
C SER A 55 -15.43 -4.77 10.73
N ASN A 56 -15.28 -3.65 11.45
CA ASN A 56 -16.24 -2.54 11.49
C ASN A 56 -16.14 -1.57 10.30
N LEU A 57 -15.07 -1.62 9.50
CA LEU A 57 -14.84 -0.69 8.37
C LEU A 57 -15.61 -1.12 7.11
N THR A 58 -16.91 -1.35 7.22
CA THR A 58 -17.73 -1.99 6.18
C THR A 58 -18.19 -1.09 5.03
N THR A 59 -17.83 0.20 5.07
CA THR A 59 -18.28 1.19 4.08
C THR A 59 -17.18 2.22 3.79
N THR A 60 -17.27 2.86 2.62
CA THR A 60 -16.40 4.00 2.27
C THR A 60 -16.45 5.11 3.32
N THR A 61 -17.62 5.37 3.91
CA THR A 61 -17.81 6.39 4.95
C THR A 61 -17.01 6.10 6.21
N ASN A 62 -16.79 4.83 6.55
CA ASN A 62 -15.97 4.43 7.69
C ASN A 62 -14.48 4.31 7.32
N LEU A 63 -14.18 3.92 6.08
CA LEU A 63 -12.81 3.73 5.59
C LEU A 63 -12.02 5.04 5.49
N LYS A 64 -12.64 6.12 4.96
CA LYS A 64 -11.93 7.40 4.78
C LYS A 64 -11.44 7.99 6.11
N PRO A 65 -12.28 8.13 7.16
CA PRO A 65 -11.80 8.59 8.47
C PRO A 65 -10.67 7.72 9.03
N PHE A 66 -10.80 6.39 8.94
CA PHE A 66 -9.73 5.48 9.36
C PHE A 66 -8.41 5.77 8.66
N MET A 67 -8.43 5.90 7.33
CA MET A 67 -7.23 6.19 6.52
C MET A 67 -6.65 7.57 6.80
N ARG A 68 -7.50 8.56 7.08
CA ARG A 68 -7.08 9.92 7.43
C ARG A 68 -6.40 9.98 8.79
N GLU A 69 -6.94 9.29 9.79
CA GLU A 69 -6.46 9.39 11.17
C GLU A 69 -5.18 8.59 11.42
N LEU A 70 -5.06 7.41 10.80
CA LEU A 70 -3.99 6.46 11.09
C LEU A 70 -2.87 6.48 10.04
N PRO A 71 -3.04 5.97 8.81
CA PRO A 71 -1.95 5.90 7.85
C PRO A 71 -1.63 7.22 7.13
N PHE A 72 -2.58 8.15 6.94
CA PHE A 72 -2.41 9.34 6.09
C PHE A 72 -2.85 10.66 6.73
N GLN A 73 -2.17 11.07 7.80
CA GLN A 73 -2.49 12.27 8.57
C GLN A 73 -2.31 13.60 7.80
N ASN A 74 -1.38 13.64 6.84
CA ASN A 74 -0.95 14.89 6.18
C ASN A 74 -1.34 14.97 4.69
N ILE A 75 -2.24 14.12 4.21
CA ILE A 75 -2.68 14.12 2.81
C ILE A 75 -3.86 15.09 2.60
N LYS A 76 -4.06 15.66 1.41
CA LYS A 76 -5.28 16.41 1.11
C LYS A 76 -6.47 15.46 0.97
N ASP A 77 -7.65 15.84 1.45
CA ASP A 77 -8.85 15.00 1.37
C ASP A 77 -9.19 14.62 -0.07
N SER A 78 -9.04 15.53 -1.03
CA SER A 78 -9.28 15.26 -2.45
C SER A 78 -8.38 14.15 -3.01
N ILE A 79 -7.12 14.07 -2.56
CA ILE A 79 -6.21 13.01 -2.99
C ILE A 79 -6.63 11.68 -2.37
N LEU A 80 -7.00 11.68 -1.08
CA LEU A 80 -7.48 10.49 -0.41
C LEU A 80 -8.80 9.98 -1.02
N ASP A 81 -9.71 10.88 -1.37
CA ASP A 81 -10.97 10.55 -2.04
C ASP A 81 -10.72 9.91 -3.41
N ASN A 82 -9.83 10.51 -4.21
CA ASN A 82 -9.46 9.97 -5.51
C ASN A 82 -8.82 8.58 -5.38
N LEU A 83 -7.92 8.40 -4.40
CA LEU A 83 -7.29 7.10 -4.13
C LEU A 83 -8.32 6.04 -3.73
N ILE A 84 -9.25 6.35 -2.83
CA ILE A 84 -10.29 5.39 -2.43
C ILE A 84 -11.22 5.05 -3.60
N ALA A 85 -11.47 6.03 -4.49
CA ALA A 85 -12.31 5.85 -5.68
C ALA A 85 -11.69 4.94 -6.75
N THR A 86 -10.35 4.84 -6.85
CA THR A 86 -9.71 3.96 -7.86
C THR A 86 -10.00 2.48 -7.65
N TYR A 87 -10.39 2.08 -6.44
CA TYR A 87 -10.67 0.68 -6.08
C TYR A 87 -12.15 0.31 -6.22
N GLY A 88 -12.98 1.17 -6.83
CA GLY A 88 -14.39 0.90 -7.08
C GLY A 88 -15.22 0.71 -5.80
N THR A 89 -16.46 0.22 -5.94
CA THR A 89 -17.33 -0.16 -4.82
C THR A 89 -18.24 -1.32 -5.23
N GLY A 90 -18.91 -1.94 -4.25
CA GLY A 90 -19.91 -2.97 -4.50
C GLY A 90 -19.32 -4.23 -5.13
N LEU A 91 -20.07 -4.86 -6.04
CA LEU A 91 -19.74 -6.18 -6.57
C LEU A 91 -18.40 -6.21 -7.33
N GLY A 92 -18.08 -5.17 -8.09
CA GLY A 92 -16.81 -5.09 -8.83
C GLY A 92 -15.61 -5.07 -7.89
N ALA A 93 -15.70 -4.31 -6.80
CA ALA A 93 -14.64 -4.25 -5.80
C ALA A 93 -14.45 -5.59 -5.05
N VAL A 94 -15.49 -6.42 -4.97
CA VAL A 94 -15.43 -7.78 -4.40
C VAL A 94 -14.79 -8.75 -5.39
N THR A 95 -15.17 -8.73 -6.67
CA THR A 95 -14.63 -9.66 -7.68
C THR A 95 -13.19 -9.34 -8.05
N ASP A 96 -12.83 -8.06 -8.03
CA ASP A 96 -11.52 -7.56 -8.43
C ASP A 96 -10.60 -7.35 -7.22
N GLY A 97 -11.05 -7.68 -6.01
CA GLY A 97 -10.31 -7.46 -4.77
C GLY A 97 -9.47 -8.65 -4.31
N TYR A 98 -8.61 -8.42 -3.31
CA TYR A 98 -7.79 -9.45 -2.66
C TYR A 98 -8.65 -10.28 -1.69
N PRO A 99 -8.60 -11.63 -1.68
CA PRO A 99 -7.75 -12.46 -2.50
C PRO A 99 -8.21 -12.48 -3.96
N PHE A 100 -7.31 -12.22 -4.89
CA PHE A 100 -7.63 -12.16 -6.31
C PHE A 100 -8.08 -13.52 -6.86
N ARG A 101 -8.88 -13.48 -7.94
CA ARG A 101 -9.35 -14.67 -8.67
C ARG A 101 -10.19 -15.64 -7.84
N THR A 102 -10.83 -15.15 -6.78
CA THR A 102 -11.76 -15.92 -5.94
C THR A 102 -13.24 -15.58 -6.21
N GLY A 103 -13.50 -14.65 -7.14
CA GLY A 103 -14.87 -14.22 -7.48
C GLY A 103 -15.57 -13.61 -6.27
N LEU A 104 -16.70 -14.20 -5.87
CA LEU A 104 -17.48 -13.75 -4.71
C LEU A 104 -17.05 -14.40 -3.39
N LEU A 105 -16.10 -15.34 -3.43
CA LEU A 105 -15.57 -15.98 -2.22
C LEU A 105 -14.63 -15.03 -1.47
N ASP A 106 -14.38 -15.38 -0.21
CA ASP A 106 -13.41 -14.73 0.69
C ASP A 106 -13.69 -13.25 1.01
N GLU A 107 -14.94 -12.81 0.82
CA GLU A 107 -15.46 -11.55 1.39
C GLU A 107 -15.87 -11.79 2.85
N ILE A 108 -14.89 -11.85 3.76
CA ILE A 108 -15.08 -12.27 5.16
C ILE A 108 -16.00 -11.30 5.93
N PHE A 109 -15.93 -10.01 5.60
CA PHE A 109 -16.84 -8.96 6.05
C PHE A 109 -17.10 -8.01 4.87
N PRO A 110 -18.18 -7.21 4.89
CA PRO A 110 -18.40 -6.25 3.82
C PRO A 110 -17.21 -5.30 3.61
N ASP A 111 -16.89 -5.04 2.34
CA ASP A 111 -15.79 -4.19 1.85
C ASP A 111 -14.38 -4.76 2.17
N PHE A 112 -14.28 -6.01 2.66
CA PHE A 112 -13.01 -6.63 3.07
C PHE A 112 -12.04 -6.72 1.90
N LYS A 113 -12.45 -7.30 0.77
CA LYS A 113 -11.53 -7.54 -0.33
C LYS A 113 -11.01 -6.24 -0.95
N ARG A 114 -11.87 -5.23 -1.03
CA ARG A 114 -11.48 -3.88 -1.47
C ARG A 114 -10.44 -3.26 -0.55
N ARG A 115 -10.66 -3.30 0.78
CA ARG A 115 -9.68 -2.79 1.76
C ARG A 115 -8.36 -3.54 1.67
N ALA A 116 -8.41 -4.87 1.54
CA ALA A 116 -7.24 -5.71 1.38
C ALA A 116 -6.42 -5.29 0.15
N THR A 117 -7.07 -5.06 -1.00
CA THR A 117 -6.40 -4.57 -2.22
C THR A 117 -5.78 -3.20 -2.00
N LEU A 118 -6.57 -2.24 -1.50
CA LEU A 118 -6.11 -0.87 -1.27
C LEU A 118 -4.87 -0.83 -0.37
N PHE A 119 -4.86 -1.59 0.73
CA PHE A 119 -3.76 -1.56 1.69
C PHE A 119 -2.55 -2.34 1.16
N GLY A 120 -2.78 -3.48 0.52
CA GLY A 120 -1.73 -4.30 -0.08
C GLY A 120 -0.99 -3.56 -1.19
N ASP A 121 -1.73 -2.86 -2.05
CA ASP A 121 -1.15 -2.11 -3.15
C ASP A 121 -0.30 -0.94 -2.68
N ILE A 122 -0.82 -0.11 -1.77
CA ILE A 122 -0.11 1.08 -1.31
C ILE A 122 1.19 0.70 -0.60
N ILE A 123 1.17 -0.33 0.24
CA ILE A 123 2.35 -0.67 1.06
C ILE A 123 3.34 -1.57 0.32
N PHE A 124 2.86 -2.49 -0.52
CA PHE A 124 3.70 -3.52 -1.12
C PHE A 124 3.73 -3.43 -2.65
N THR A 125 2.61 -3.70 -3.32
CA THR A 125 2.61 -3.96 -4.76
C THR A 125 2.98 -2.74 -5.59
N LEU A 126 2.30 -1.60 -5.38
CA LEU A 126 2.55 -0.37 -6.12
C LEU A 126 3.82 0.33 -5.64
N SER A 127 4.09 0.34 -4.32
CA SER A 127 5.34 0.86 -3.77
C SER A 127 6.56 0.15 -4.38
N ARG A 128 6.50 -1.17 -4.55
CA ARG A 128 7.55 -1.93 -5.25
C ARG A 128 7.67 -1.49 -6.72
N SER A 129 6.54 -1.42 -7.44
CA SER A 129 6.52 -1.05 -8.85
C SER A 129 7.11 0.34 -9.09
N GLU A 130 6.71 1.32 -8.28
CA GLU A 130 7.22 2.69 -8.33
C GLU A 130 8.73 2.74 -8.10
N ASN A 131 9.22 2.09 -7.04
CA ASN A 131 10.65 2.05 -6.73
C ASN A 131 11.46 1.42 -7.87
N TYR A 132 10.98 0.33 -8.46
CA TYR A 132 11.61 -0.28 -9.62
C TYR A 132 11.66 0.66 -10.82
N GLN A 133 10.56 1.37 -11.11
CA GLN A 133 10.51 2.31 -12.22
C GLN A 133 11.52 3.44 -12.03
N VAL A 134 11.63 4.01 -10.83
CA VAL A 134 12.60 5.08 -10.53
C VAL A 134 14.03 4.55 -10.66
N ILE A 135 14.32 3.36 -10.12
CA ILE A 135 15.64 2.74 -10.21
C ILE A 135 16.02 2.46 -11.68
N ALA A 136 15.12 1.83 -12.45
CA ALA A 136 15.36 1.51 -13.85
C ALA A 136 15.54 2.75 -14.73
N ASN A 137 14.79 3.83 -14.49
CA ASN A 137 14.98 5.09 -15.20
C ASN A 137 16.30 5.79 -14.80
N SER A 138 16.82 5.50 -13.61
CA SER A 138 18.03 6.14 -13.09
C SER A 138 19.31 5.47 -13.61
N HIS A 139 19.30 4.16 -13.81
CA HIS A 139 20.44 3.43 -14.36
C HIS A 139 20.06 3.00 -15.77
N GLY A 140 20.59 3.69 -16.79
CA GLY A 140 20.34 3.37 -18.20
C GLY A 140 20.57 1.89 -18.50
N GLU A 141 19.93 1.39 -19.57
CA GLU A 141 19.85 -0.04 -19.89
C GLU A 141 21.14 -0.79 -19.59
N PHE A 142 21.03 -1.86 -18.79
CA PHE A 142 22.10 -2.83 -18.66
C PHE A 142 22.26 -3.53 -20.01
N ASN A 143 23.16 -3.00 -20.83
CA ASN A 143 23.67 -3.69 -22.02
C ASN A 143 24.41 -4.94 -21.52
N PHE A 144 23.76 -6.10 -21.60
CA PHE A 144 24.39 -7.40 -21.53
C PHE A 144 24.81 -7.84 -22.93
#